data_AF-A0A5C6N1A0-F1
#
_entry.id   AF-A0A5C6N1A0-F1
#
_cell.length_a   1.000
_cell.length_b   1.000
_cell.length_c   1.000
_cell.angle_alpha   90.00
_cell.angle_beta   90.00
_cell.angle_gamma   90.00
#
_symmetry.space_group_name_H-M   'P 1'
#
loop_
_entity.id
_entity.type
_entity.pdbx_description
1 polymer ?
#
loop_
_entity_poly.entity_id
_entity_poly.type
_entity_poly.pdbx_seq_one_letter_code
_entity_poly.pdbx_strand_id
1 'polypeptide(L)'
;MGVGKRCKILAGKTYMERHNQVAGIVYRNICTEYGLEVPGSRWETPPKVLENKQAKIPWDFQIQTDKMVVANQPDIVVVNKHQKTVVVIDVAIPSDSNIRKNEHEKLKEEIERMCGIKATVVPIVIGTLWAVTPNLSRWLQQIPGTTSEFSVQKSAVLGTAKILRRTLRLR
;
A
#
# COMPACT_ATOMS: atom_id res chain seq x y z
N MET A 1 27.54 9.61 -17.92
CA MET A 1 27.08 10.58 -16.90
C MET A 1 26.53 9.81 -15.71
N GLY A 2 27.27 9.79 -14.58
CA GLY A 2 26.89 9.02 -13.41
C GLY A 2 25.83 9.75 -12.58
N VAL A 3 24.66 9.14 -12.38
CA VAL A 3 23.66 9.62 -11.42
C VAL A 3 24.28 9.59 -10.02
N GLY A 4 24.62 10.77 -9.49
CA GLY A 4 25.35 10.90 -8.22
C GLY A 4 24.63 10.23 -7.06
N LYS A 5 25.39 9.64 -6.12
CA LYS A 5 24.86 8.92 -4.93
C LYS A 5 23.77 9.70 -4.16
N ARG A 6 23.85 11.03 -4.12
CA ARG A 6 22.82 11.92 -3.55
C ARG A 6 21.47 11.83 -4.25
N CYS A 7 21.45 11.73 -5.58
CA CYS A 7 20.23 11.60 -6.38
C CYS A 7 19.51 10.28 -6.11
N LYS A 8 20.25 9.18 -5.90
CA LYS A 8 19.67 7.87 -5.53
C LYS A 8 19.00 7.89 -4.15
N ILE A 9 19.64 8.53 -3.16
CA ILE A 9 19.09 8.67 -1.79
C ILE A 9 17.83 9.56 -1.79
N LEU A 10 17.87 10.68 -2.54
CA LEU A 10 16.72 11.55 -2.73
C LEU A 10 15.59 10.83 -3.47
N ALA A 11 15.88 10.09 -4.54
CA ALA A 11 14.90 9.30 -5.28
C ALA A 11 14.24 8.24 -4.38
N GLY A 12 15.00 7.57 -3.51
CA GLY A 12 14.47 6.60 -2.55
C GLY A 12 13.55 7.24 -1.49
N LYS A 13 13.97 8.34 -0.86
CA LYS A 13 13.13 9.05 0.14
C LYS A 13 11.85 9.63 -0.46
N THR A 14 11.97 10.23 -1.64
CA THR A 14 10.82 10.81 -2.36
C THR A 14 9.89 9.74 -2.89
N TYR A 15 10.40 8.58 -3.28
CA TYR A 15 9.55 7.42 -3.56
C TYR A 15 8.76 6.97 -2.33
N MET A 16 9.42 6.74 -1.20
CA MET A 16 8.77 6.24 0.02
C MET A 16 7.68 7.18 0.53
N GLU A 17 7.87 8.50 0.44
CA GLU A 17 6.84 9.45 0.88
C GLU A 17 5.60 9.42 -0.03
N ARG A 18 5.77 9.25 -1.35
CA ARG A 18 4.64 9.12 -2.29
C ARG A 18 3.87 7.82 -2.10
N HIS A 19 4.63 6.74 -1.94
CA HIS A 19 4.14 5.41 -1.64
C HIS A 19 3.27 5.42 -0.38
N ASN A 20 3.79 5.96 0.72
CA ASN A 20 3.06 6.04 1.99
C ASN A 20 1.81 6.93 1.91
N GLN A 21 1.82 7.96 1.07
CA GLN A 21 0.62 8.78 0.84
C GLN A 21 -0.47 8.03 0.08
N VAL A 22 -0.11 7.18 -0.87
CA VAL A 22 -1.09 6.36 -1.59
C VAL A 22 -1.62 5.22 -0.73
N ALA A 23 -0.72 4.46 -0.08
CA ALA A 23 -1.14 3.47 0.89
C ALA A 23 -2.02 4.11 1.98
N GLY A 24 -1.67 5.31 2.45
CA GLY A 24 -2.43 6.02 3.48
C GLY A 24 -3.85 6.40 3.08
N ILE A 25 -4.12 6.78 1.82
CA ILE A 25 -5.50 7.08 1.39
C ILE A 25 -6.32 5.80 1.25
N VAL A 26 -5.71 4.72 0.76
CA VAL A 26 -6.34 3.39 0.65
C VAL A 26 -6.70 2.86 2.05
N TYR A 27 -5.75 2.92 2.99
CA TYR A 27 -5.94 2.51 4.38
C TYR A 27 -7.10 3.24 5.04
N ARG A 28 -7.19 4.56 4.87
CA ARG A 28 -8.28 5.38 5.43
C ARG A 28 -9.63 4.96 4.89
N ASN A 29 -9.74 4.75 3.58
CA ASN A 29 -11.00 4.33 2.96
C ASN A 29 -11.44 2.95 3.46
N ILE A 30 -10.51 2.00 3.62
CA ILE A 30 -10.80 0.68 4.21
C ILE A 30 -11.25 0.84 5.67
N CYS A 31 -10.57 1.65 6.46
CA CYS A 31 -10.97 1.87 7.85
C CYS A 31 -12.36 2.50 7.97
N THR A 32 -12.68 3.46 7.10
CA THR A 32 -14.03 4.06 7.02
C THR A 32 -15.09 3.01 6.69
N GLU A 33 -14.83 2.11 5.74
CA GLU A 33 -15.74 1.00 5.39
C GLU A 33 -16.06 0.11 6.61
N TYR A 34 -15.05 -0.16 7.45
CA TYR A 34 -15.22 -1.00 8.64
C TYR A 34 -15.58 -0.22 9.91
N GLY A 35 -15.83 1.10 9.84
CA GLY A 35 -16.13 1.94 10.99
C GLY A 35 -14.99 2.03 12.02
N LEU A 36 -13.74 1.97 11.57
CA LEU A 36 -12.54 2.09 12.39
C LEU A 36 -12.02 3.53 12.39
N GLU A 37 -11.69 4.05 13.58
CA GLU A 37 -11.15 5.40 13.73
C GLU A 37 -9.71 5.48 13.22
N VAL A 38 -9.44 6.50 12.40
CA VAL A 38 -8.12 6.78 11.84
C VAL A 38 -7.62 8.15 12.32
N PRO A 39 -6.29 8.37 12.37
CA PRO A 39 -5.74 9.65 12.79
C PRO A 39 -6.27 10.80 11.93
N GLY A 40 -6.59 11.96 12.51
CA GLY A 40 -7.25 13.06 11.79
C GLY A 40 -6.43 13.61 10.63
N SER A 41 -5.11 13.69 10.79
CA SER A 41 -4.20 14.19 9.76
C SER A 41 -3.76 13.08 8.80
N ARG A 42 -3.94 13.30 7.49
CA ARG A 42 -3.44 12.39 6.44
C ARG A 42 -1.91 12.21 6.41
N TRP A 43 -1.18 13.02 7.16
CA TRP A 43 0.29 12.98 7.25
C TRP A 43 0.79 12.20 8.47
N GLU A 44 -0.10 11.84 9.39
CA GLU A 44 0.23 11.01 10.54
C GLU A 44 0.38 9.54 10.13
N THR A 45 1.31 8.86 10.79
CA THR A 45 1.53 7.43 10.60
C THR A 45 0.32 6.65 11.12
N PRO A 46 -0.28 5.75 10.33
CA PRO A 46 -1.34 4.88 10.81
C PRO A 46 -0.89 4.02 12.00
N PRO A 47 -1.80 3.68 12.93
CA PRO A 47 -1.54 2.65 13.93
C PRO A 47 -1.13 1.34 13.26
N LYS A 48 -0.21 0.57 13.87
CA LYS A 48 0.29 -0.68 13.28
C LYS A 48 -0.81 -1.72 13.05
N VAL A 49 -1.85 -1.72 13.87
CA VAL A 49 -3.03 -2.58 13.71
C VAL A 49 -4.25 -1.83 14.19
N LEU A 50 -5.31 -1.82 13.38
CA LEU A 50 -6.67 -1.49 13.83
C LEU A 50 -7.54 -2.75 13.78
N GLU A 51 -8.41 -2.93 14.76
CA GLU A 51 -9.20 -4.15 14.88
C GLU A 51 -10.54 -3.90 15.54
N ASN A 52 -11.59 -4.51 15.02
CA ASN A 52 -12.91 -4.61 15.66
C ASN A 52 -13.46 -6.04 15.50
N LYS A 53 -14.76 -6.24 15.78
CA LYS A 53 -15.40 -7.57 15.67
C LYS A 53 -15.44 -8.10 14.23
N GLN A 54 -15.49 -7.21 13.23
CA GLN A 54 -15.66 -7.56 11.82
C GLN A 54 -14.32 -7.67 11.07
N ALA A 55 -13.34 -6.83 11.38
CA ALA A 55 -12.09 -6.77 10.64
C ALA A 55 -10.86 -6.52 11.51
N LYS A 56 -9.71 -6.95 10.99
CA LYS A 56 -8.37 -6.60 11.49
C LYS A 56 -7.55 -6.06 10.32
N ILE A 57 -6.97 -4.88 10.51
CA ILE A 57 -6.23 -4.14 9.48
C ILE A 57 -4.81 -3.82 9.97
N PRO A 58 -3.84 -4.72 9.75
CA PRO A 58 -2.43 -4.41 9.93
C PRO A 58 -1.91 -3.42 8.86
N TRP A 59 -1.11 -2.45 9.31
CA TRP A 59 -0.38 -1.49 8.48
C TRP A 59 1.12 -1.73 8.63
N ASP A 60 1.82 -1.91 7.50
CA ASP A 60 3.28 -2.06 7.43
C ASP A 60 3.78 -3.08 8.47
N PHE A 61 3.12 -4.25 8.48
CA PHE A 61 3.30 -5.29 9.48
C PHE A 61 3.92 -6.52 8.83
N GLN A 62 5.05 -6.97 9.37
CA GLN A 62 5.72 -8.16 8.88
C GLN A 62 4.95 -9.41 9.27
N ILE A 63 4.48 -10.15 8.27
CA ILE A 63 3.81 -11.44 8.44
C ILE A 63 4.89 -12.48 8.74
N GLN A 64 4.76 -13.14 9.89
CA GLN A 64 5.55 -14.33 10.18
C GLN A 64 5.08 -15.44 9.25
N THR A 65 6.01 -16.02 8.52
CA THR A 65 5.80 -17.07 7.52
C THR A 65 6.72 -18.23 7.87
N ASP A 66 6.27 -19.48 7.72
CA ASP A 66 7.14 -20.63 8.02
C ASP A 66 8.15 -20.84 6.89
N LYS A 67 7.75 -20.50 5.66
CA LYS A 67 8.65 -20.45 4.51
C LYS A 67 9.22 -19.05 4.36
N MET A 68 10.48 -18.96 3.92
CA MET A 68 11.07 -17.67 3.56
C MET A 68 10.35 -17.04 2.36
N VAL A 69 9.60 -15.98 2.63
CA VAL A 69 9.02 -15.08 1.63
C VAL A 69 9.66 -13.70 1.79
N VAL A 70 10.27 -13.16 0.72
CA VAL A 70 10.98 -11.86 0.81
C VAL A 70 9.99 -10.71 0.95
N ALA A 71 8.85 -10.80 0.27
CA ALA A 71 7.77 -9.80 0.35
C ALA A 71 6.81 -10.05 1.53
N ASN A 72 7.29 -10.49 2.70
CA ASN A 72 6.42 -10.82 3.84
C ASN A 72 5.93 -9.61 4.65
N GLN A 73 6.30 -8.38 4.28
CA GLN A 73 5.84 -7.14 4.90
C GLN A 73 5.05 -6.31 3.87
N PRO A 74 3.77 -6.60 3.65
CA PRO A 74 2.91 -5.78 2.81
C PRO A 74 2.55 -4.45 3.49
N ASP A 75 2.13 -3.47 2.68
CA ASP A 75 1.73 -2.16 3.20
C ASP A 75 0.47 -2.23 4.04
N ILE A 76 -0.52 -3.00 3.58
CA ILE A 76 -1.81 -3.14 4.25
C ILE A 76 -2.26 -4.58 4.13
N VAL A 77 -2.78 -5.13 5.22
CA VAL A 77 -3.52 -6.39 5.20
C VAL A 77 -4.93 -6.10 5.72
N VAL A 78 -5.94 -6.70 5.11
CA VAL A 78 -7.32 -6.63 5.56
C VAL A 78 -7.81 -8.04 5.80
N VAL A 79 -8.02 -8.39 7.07
CA VAL A 79 -8.62 -9.65 7.46
C VAL A 79 -10.09 -9.40 7.75
N ASN A 80 -10.99 -9.89 6.90
CA ASN A 80 -12.42 -9.88 7.15
C ASN A 80 -12.81 -11.14 7.92
N LYS A 81 -13.15 -10.97 9.19
CA LYS A 81 -13.46 -12.06 10.13
C LYS A 81 -14.80 -12.73 9.82
N HIS A 82 -15.75 -11.97 9.28
CA HIS A 82 -17.08 -12.49 8.94
C HIS A 82 -17.06 -13.26 7.62
N GLN A 83 -16.50 -12.65 6.57
CA GLN A 83 -16.44 -13.28 5.24
C GLN A 83 -15.32 -14.33 5.14
N LYS A 84 -14.44 -14.40 6.14
CA LYS A 84 -13.24 -15.26 6.13
C LYS A 84 -12.46 -15.04 4.84
N THR A 85 -11.97 -13.83 4.66
CA THR A 85 -11.11 -13.45 3.52
C THR A 85 -9.95 -12.58 3.99
N VAL A 86 -8.83 -12.67 3.28
CA VAL A 86 -7.66 -11.80 3.47
C VAL A 86 -7.39 -11.04 2.19
N VAL A 87 -7.24 -9.73 2.27
CA VAL A 87 -6.77 -8.89 1.16
C VAL A 87 -5.44 -8.28 1.55
N VAL A 88 -4.40 -8.58 0.80
CA VAL A 88 -3.07 -8.01 0.95
C VAL A 88 -2.91 -6.93 -0.11
N ILE A 89 -2.48 -5.74 0.29
CA ILE A 89 -2.34 -4.59 -0.60
C ILE A 89 -0.91 -4.10 -0.50
N ASP A 90 -0.29 -3.89 -1.66
CA ASP A 90 1.10 -3.48 -1.75
C ASP A 90 1.27 -2.47 -2.90
N VAL A 91 1.80 -1.30 -2.58
CA VAL A 91 2.01 -0.18 -3.50
C VAL A 91 3.34 -0.37 -4.22
N ALA A 92 3.36 -0.13 -5.53
CA ALA A 92 4.46 -0.52 -6.40
C ALA A 92 4.88 0.56 -7.38
N ILE A 93 6.14 0.48 -7.82
CA ILE A 93 6.58 1.11 -9.07
C ILE A 93 6.47 0.08 -10.21
N PRO A 94 6.09 0.50 -11.43
CA PRO A 94 6.08 -0.35 -12.61
C PRO A 94 7.39 -1.12 -12.86
N SER A 95 8.56 -0.54 -12.52
CA SER A 95 9.88 -1.15 -12.77
C SER A 95 10.08 -2.48 -12.03
N ASP A 96 9.36 -2.69 -10.93
CA ASP A 96 9.55 -3.84 -10.03
C ASP A 96 8.43 -4.87 -10.16
N SER A 97 7.51 -4.66 -11.11
CA SER A 97 6.25 -5.42 -11.24
C SER A 97 6.47 -6.92 -11.45
N ASN A 98 7.44 -7.33 -12.28
CA ASN A 98 7.71 -8.75 -12.54
C ASN A 98 8.29 -9.49 -11.33
N ILE A 99 9.20 -8.85 -10.58
CA ILE A 99 9.82 -9.46 -9.39
C ILE A 99 8.78 -9.59 -8.28
N ARG A 100 7.98 -8.53 -8.08
CA ARG A 100 6.96 -8.49 -7.03
C ARG A 100 5.82 -9.49 -7.28
N LYS A 101 5.49 -9.79 -8.55
CA LYS A 101 4.44 -10.76 -8.87
C LYS A 101 4.72 -12.15 -8.30
N ASN A 102 5.93 -12.68 -8.48
CA ASN A 102 6.30 -14.00 -7.97
C ASN A 102 6.30 -14.05 -6.43
N GLU A 103 6.80 -13.00 -5.79
CA GLU A 103 6.82 -12.92 -4.32
C GLU A 103 5.42 -12.73 -3.72
N HIS A 104 4.54 -12.00 -4.41
CA HIS A 104 3.13 -11.88 -4.05
C HIS A 104 2.39 -13.22 -4.14
N GLU A 105 2.71 -14.05 -5.14
CA GLU A 105 2.14 -15.39 -5.27
C GLU A 105 2.56 -16.29 -4.10
N LYS A 106 3.85 -16.31 -3.77
CA LYS A 106 4.38 -17.03 -2.59
C LYS A 106 3.73 -16.57 -1.29
N LEU A 107 3.60 -15.25 -1.11
CA LEU A 107 2.97 -14.68 0.08
C LEU A 107 1.51 -15.11 0.19
N LYS A 108 0.77 -15.07 -0.92
CA LYS A 108 -0.62 -15.51 -0.98
C LYS A 108 -0.76 -16.96 -0.53
N GLU A 109 -0.01 -17.87 -1.16
CA GLU A 109 -0.04 -19.29 -0.83
C GLU A 109 0.26 -19.54 0.66
N GLU A 110 1.23 -18.80 1.19
CA GLU A 110 1.64 -18.93 2.59
C GLU A 110 0.56 -18.43 3.56
N ILE A 111 -0.07 -17.30 3.28
CA ILE A 111 -1.20 -16.79 4.07
C ILE A 111 -2.38 -17.78 4.01
N GLU A 112 -2.71 -18.29 2.83
CA GLU A 112 -3.80 -19.26 2.67
C GLU A 112 -3.53 -20.55 3.46
N ARG A 113 -2.28 -21.03 3.44
CA ARG A 113 -1.82 -22.20 4.20
C ARG A 113 -1.88 -21.97 5.71
N MET A 114 -1.39 -20.83 6.20
CA MET A 114 -1.31 -20.54 7.63
C MET A 114 -2.67 -20.21 8.24
N CYS A 115 -3.50 -19.44 7.53
CA CYS A 115 -4.78 -18.98 8.04
C CYS A 115 -5.95 -19.91 7.71
N GLY A 116 -5.80 -20.82 6.75
CA GLY A 116 -6.90 -21.65 6.23
C GLY A 116 -8.01 -20.83 5.57
N ILE A 117 -7.67 -19.62 5.11
CA ILE A 117 -8.59 -18.60 4.59
C ILE A 117 -8.07 -18.12 3.23
N LYS A 118 -8.97 -17.94 2.26
CA LYS A 118 -8.61 -17.44 0.92
C LYS A 118 -8.02 -16.03 0.98
N ALA A 119 -6.91 -15.82 0.28
CA ALA A 119 -6.21 -14.54 0.20
C ALA A 119 -6.17 -13.99 -1.23
N THR A 120 -6.21 -12.67 -1.33
CA THR A 120 -6.05 -11.93 -2.59
C THR A 120 -4.95 -10.89 -2.41
N VAL A 121 -3.99 -10.85 -3.32
CA VAL A 121 -2.97 -9.79 -3.36
C VAL A 121 -3.36 -8.76 -4.42
N VAL A 122 -3.44 -7.49 -4.01
CA VAL A 122 -3.85 -6.35 -4.83
C VAL A 122 -2.68 -5.38 -4.97
N PRO A 123 -1.96 -5.39 -6.11
CA PRO A 123 -0.89 -4.45 -6.35
C PRO A 123 -1.44 -3.08 -6.78
N ILE A 124 -1.05 -2.01 -6.09
CA ILE A 124 -1.36 -0.63 -6.49
C ILE A 124 -0.13 -0.03 -7.16
N VAL A 125 -0.10 -0.07 -8.50
CA VAL A 125 1.06 0.35 -9.27
C VAL A 125 0.95 1.84 -9.66
N ILE A 126 1.94 2.64 -9.29
CA ILE A 126 2.01 4.08 -9.56
C ILE A 126 3.23 4.39 -10.43
N GLY A 127 3.00 4.99 -11.59
CA GLY A 127 4.03 5.41 -12.52
C GLY A 127 4.86 6.61 -12.03
N THR A 128 5.99 6.83 -12.69
CA THR A 128 6.95 7.91 -12.39
C THR A 128 6.38 9.32 -12.56
N LEU A 129 5.31 9.47 -13.34
CA LEU A 129 4.63 10.74 -13.68
C LEU A 129 3.22 10.87 -13.08
N TRP A 130 2.92 10.21 -11.95
CA TRP A 130 1.55 10.16 -11.37
C TRP A 130 0.53 9.39 -12.20
N ALA A 131 0.96 8.84 -13.34
CA ALA A 131 0.13 7.96 -14.14
C ALA A 131 -0.18 6.68 -13.36
N VAL A 132 -1.43 6.25 -13.43
CA VAL A 132 -1.86 4.95 -12.90
C VAL A 132 -1.87 3.93 -14.02
N THR A 133 -1.64 2.66 -13.69
CA THR A 133 -1.73 1.59 -14.69
C THR A 133 -3.19 1.40 -15.14
N PRO A 134 -3.46 1.00 -16.40
CA PRO A 134 -4.82 0.77 -16.90
C PRO A 134 -5.65 -0.23 -16.08
N ASN A 135 -4.98 -1.15 -15.36
CA ASN A 135 -5.63 -2.15 -14.52
C ASN A 135 -5.98 -1.65 -13.11
N LEU A 136 -5.69 -0.39 -12.75
CA LEU A 136 -5.86 0.11 -11.40
C LEU A 136 -7.33 0.00 -10.94
N SER A 137 -8.30 0.41 -11.76
CA SER A 137 -9.73 0.30 -11.44
C SER A 137 -10.13 -1.13 -11.04
N ARG A 138 -9.69 -2.13 -11.80
CA ARG A 138 -9.94 -3.56 -11.51
C ARG A 138 -9.31 -4.01 -10.19
N TRP A 139 -8.15 -3.46 -9.85
CA TRP A 139 -7.50 -3.73 -8.56
C TRP A 139 -8.23 -3.07 -7.40
N LEU A 140 -8.63 -1.79 -7.54
CA LEU A 140 -9.35 -1.06 -6.51
C LEU A 140 -10.71 -1.68 -6.19
N GLN A 141 -11.39 -2.31 -7.17
CA GLN A 141 -12.63 -3.06 -6.95
C GLN A 141 -12.48 -4.29 -6.02
N GLN A 142 -11.26 -4.78 -5.81
CA GLN A 142 -10.99 -5.91 -4.92
C GLN A 142 -10.68 -5.48 -3.48
N ILE A 143 -10.59 -4.17 -3.23
CA ILE A 143 -10.30 -3.60 -1.91
C ILE A 143 -11.62 -3.19 -1.25
N PRO A 144 -11.86 -3.52 0.03
CA PRO A 144 -13.03 -3.04 0.75
C PRO A 144 -13.07 -1.51 0.84
N GLY A 145 -14.28 -0.96 0.70
CA GLY A 145 -14.52 0.49 0.68
C GLY A 145 -14.37 1.10 -0.71
N THR A 146 -14.57 2.42 -0.78
CA THR A 146 -14.52 3.15 -2.05
C THR A 146 -13.20 3.91 -2.18
N THR A 147 -12.32 3.42 -3.07
CA THR A 147 -11.11 4.16 -3.47
C THR A 147 -11.18 4.45 -4.96
N SER A 148 -11.17 5.72 -5.35
CA SER A 148 -11.15 6.12 -6.76
C SER A 148 -9.73 6.27 -7.29
N GLU A 149 -9.52 6.00 -8.58
CA GLU A 149 -8.22 6.25 -9.24
C GLU A 149 -7.79 7.70 -9.10
N PHE A 150 -8.74 8.63 -9.19
CA PHE A 150 -8.49 10.06 -8.98
C PHE A 150 -7.94 10.35 -7.57
N SER A 151 -8.47 9.69 -6.53
CA SER A 151 -7.97 9.87 -5.16
C SER A 151 -6.53 9.36 -5.00
N VAL A 152 -6.21 8.23 -5.65
CA VAL A 152 -4.87 7.64 -5.69
C VAL A 152 -3.89 8.58 -6.41
N GLN A 153 -4.26 9.04 -7.61
CA GLN A 153 -3.48 10.00 -8.39
C GLN A 153 -3.25 11.30 -7.63
N LYS A 154 -4.31 11.90 -7.10
CA LYS A 154 -4.25 13.12 -6.31
C LYS A 154 -3.35 12.94 -5.09
N SER A 155 -3.40 11.79 -4.41
CA SER A 155 -2.52 11.51 -3.28
C SER A 155 -1.05 11.47 -3.69
N ALA A 156 -0.75 10.82 -4.82
CA ALA A 156 0.60 10.74 -5.36
C ALA A 156 1.14 12.13 -5.77
N VAL A 157 0.32 12.96 -6.42
CA VAL A 157 0.65 14.36 -6.77
C VAL A 157 0.90 15.20 -5.50
N LEU A 158 0.05 15.08 -4.48
CA LEU A 158 0.20 15.84 -3.23
C LEU A 158 1.45 15.43 -2.44
N GLY A 159 1.79 14.13 -2.44
CA GLY A 159 3.06 13.65 -1.88
C GLY A 159 4.25 14.34 -2.54
N THR A 160 4.20 14.53 -3.84
CA THR A 160 5.26 15.21 -4.62
C THR A 160 5.30 16.70 -4.39
N ALA A 161 4.15 17.37 -4.37
CA ALA A 161 4.10 18.79 -4.04
C ALA A 161 4.73 19.06 -2.66
N LYS A 162 4.46 18.19 -1.68
CA LYS A 162 5.08 18.27 -0.35
C LYS A 162 6.59 18.09 -0.38
N ILE A 163 7.09 17.11 -1.13
CA ILE A 163 8.52 16.89 -1.37
C ILE A 163 9.16 18.13 -2.01
N LEU A 164 8.53 18.69 -3.04
CA LEU A 164 9.04 19.86 -3.76
C LEU A 164 9.10 21.08 -2.86
N ARG A 165 8.05 21.35 -2.06
CA ARG A 165 8.06 22.45 -1.08
C ARG A 165 9.21 22.33 -0.08
N ARG A 166 9.45 21.12 0.46
CA ARG A 166 10.58 20.87 1.36
C ARG A 166 11.93 21.06 0.69
N THR A 167 12.08 20.56 -0.54
CA THR A 167 13.34 20.61 -1.29
C THR A 167 13.69 22.03 -1.71
N LEU A 168 12.68 22.79 -2.16
CA LEU A 168 12.81 24.17 -2.62
C LEU A 168 12.68 25.19 -1.48
N ARG A 169 12.48 24.72 -0.23
CA ARG A 169 12.24 25.56 0.96
C ARG A 169 11.10 26.57 0.78
N LEU A 170 10.09 26.21 -0.02
CA LEU A 170 8.90 27.01 -0.21
C LEU A 170 8.03 26.85 1.06
N ARG A 171 7.87 27.94 1.82
CA ARG A 171 6.97 28.01 2.98
C ARG A 171 5.52 28.06 2.51
#